data_AF-A0A965BAX0-F1
#
_entry.id   AF-A0A965BAX0-F1
#
_cell.length_a   1.000
_cell.length_b   1.000
_cell.length_c   1.000
_cell.angle_alpha   90.00
_cell.angle_beta   90.00
_cell.angle_gamma   90.00
#
_symmetry.space_group_name_H-M   'P 1'
#
loop_
_entity.id
_entity.type
_entity.pdbx_description
1 polymer ?
#
loop_
_entity_poly.entity_id
_entity_poly.type
_entity_poly.pdbx_seq_one_letter_code
_entity_poly.pdbx_strand_id
1 'polypeptide(L)'
;MGDSGIMNCYEVLGLMRGASVEDIKAAFRLRSHMFHPDKYENYAEPLRTQLMAEAGKEFKKLTAAYEILRDPARRTAHDRELSA
;
A
#
# COMPACT_ATOMS: atom_id res chain seq x y z
N MET A 1 16.86 -11.90 -11.24
CA MET A 1 16.22 -11.45 -9.99
C MET A 1 16.60 -10.00 -9.77
N GLY A 2 15.77 -9.05 -10.18
CA GLY A 2 15.99 -7.62 -9.91
C GLY A 2 15.29 -7.24 -8.62
N ASP A 3 15.91 -7.57 -7.49
CA ASP A 3 15.54 -7.03 -6.18
C ASP A 3 16.17 -5.63 -6.09
N SER A 4 15.52 -4.65 -6.72
CA SER A 4 15.95 -3.25 -6.60
C SER A 4 15.28 -2.66 -5.37
N GLY A 5 16.07 -2.43 -4.33
CA GLY A 5 15.70 -1.83 -3.04
C GLY A 5 15.21 -0.39 -3.07
N ILE A 6 14.45 0.01 -4.11
CA ILE A 6 13.61 1.19 -4.10
C ILE A 6 12.24 0.72 -3.63
N MET A 7 11.74 1.22 -2.50
CA MET A 7 10.42 0.87 -1.96
C MET A 7 9.36 0.92 -3.06
N ASN A 8 8.94 -0.24 -3.56
CA ASN A 8 7.90 -0.34 -4.57
C ASN A 8 6.59 0.13 -3.94
N CYS A 9 6.19 1.37 -4.24
CA CYS A 9 4.87 1.87 -3.86
C CYS A 9 3.79 0.89 -4.34
N TYR A 10 4.03 0.25 -5.49
CA TYR A 10 3.20 -0.82 -6.03
C TYR A 10 3.10 -2.04 -5.07
N GLU A 11 4.20 -2.57 -4.55
CA GLU A 11 4.18 -3.70 -3.60
C GLU A 11 3.47 -3.36 -2.29
N VAL A 12 3.63 -2.12 -1.81
CA VAL A 12 2.91 -1.62 -0.63
C VAL A 12 1.39 -1.68 -0.84
N LEU A 13 0.93 -1.35 -2.05
CA LEU A 13 -0.47 -1.51 -2.47
C LEU A 13 -0.83 -2.97 -2.82
N GLY A 14 0.15 -3.87 -3.00
CA GLY A 14 -0.04 -5.23 -3.49
C GLY A 14 -0.26 -5.31 -5.01
N LEU A 15 0.25 -4.33 -5.74
CA LEU A 15 0.17 -4.22 -7.19
C LEU A 15 1.51 -4.48 -7.84
N MET A 16 1.49 -4.86 -9.13
CA MET A 16 2.71 -4.93 -9.92
C MET A 16 3.09 -3.55 -10.47
N ARG A 17 4.40 -3.37 -10.71
CA ARG A 17 4.94 -2.24 -11.47
C ARG A 17 4.19 -2.08 -12.79
N GLY A 18 3.67 -0.88 -13.05
CA GLY A 18 2.90 -0.57 -14.26
C GLY A 18 1.39 -0.62 -14.08
N ALA A 19 0.87 -1.01 -12.91
CA ALA A 19 -0.57 -0.99 -12.63
C ALA A 19 -1.22 0.37 -12.93
N SER A 20 -2.44 0.38 -13.48
CA SER A 20 -3.12 1.62 -13.85
C SER A 20 -3.58 2.38 -12.61
N VAL A 21 -3.87 3.67 -12.78
CA VAL A 21 -4.41 4.51 -11.68
C VAL A 21 -5.70 3.91 -11.12
N GLU A 22 -6.48 3.23 -11.97
CA GLU A 22 -7.67 2.48 -11.59
C GLU A 22 -7.36 1.31 -10.65
N ASP A 23 -6.35 0.49 -10.97
CA ASP A 23 -5.87 -0.59 -10.11
C ASP A 23 -5.37 -0.07 -8.76
N ILE A 24 -4.59 1.02 -8.79
CA ILE A 24 -4.09 1.71 -7.59
C ILE A 24 -5.24 2.13 -6.66
N LYS A 25 -6.29 2.70 -7.25
CA LYS A 25 -7.49 3.14 -6.51
C LYS A 25 -8.31 1.96 -5.99
N ALA A 26 -8.42 0.89 -6.76
CA ALA A 26 -9.11 -0.33 -6.38
C ALA A 26 -8.39 -1.06 -5.24
N ALA A 27 -7.07 -1.24 -5.35
CA ALA A 27 -6.23 -1.88 -4.34
C ALA A 27 -6.23 -1.10 -3.03
N PHE A 28 -6.13 0.24 -3.09
CA PHE A 28 -6.22 1.09 -1.89
C PHE A 28 -7.55 0.90 -1.16
N ARG A 29 -8.68 0.86 -1.88
CA ARG A 29 -10.01 0.60 -1.30
C ARG A 29 -10.11 -0.79 -0.68
N LEU A 30 -9.63 -1.82 -1.38
CA LEU A 30 -9.60 -3.20 -0.89
C LEU A 30 -8.76 -3.34 0.39
N ARG A 31 -7.53 -2.82 0.38
CA ARG A 31 -6.64 -2.83 1.55
C ARG A 31 -7.21 -2.03 2.72
N SER A 32 -7.79 -0.85 2.47
CA SER A 32 -8.46 -0.06 3.52
C SER A 32 -9.55 -0.85 4.22
N HIS A 33 -10.33 -1.63 3.44
CA HIS A 33 -11.36 -2.51 3.98
C HIS A 33 -10.79 -3.75 4.69
N MET A 34 -9.58 -4.21 4.33
CA MET A 34 -8.88 -5.27 5.06
C MET A 34 -8.36 -4.78 6.41
N PHE A 35 -7.88 -3.54 6.47
CA PHE A 35 -7.37 -2.90 7.69
C PHE A 35 -8.46 -2.32 8.60
N HIS A 36 -9.74 -2.59 8.29
CA HIS A 36 -10.86 -2.08 9.06
C HIS A 36 -10.93 -2.77 10.44
N PRO A 37 -11.08 -2.01 11.55
CA PRO A 37 -11.06 -2.55 12.91
C PRO A 37 -12.15 -3.59 13.20
N ASP A 38 -13.24 -3.56 12.44
CA ASP A 38 -14.36 -4.52 12.47
C ASP A 38 -13.89 -5.95 12.14
N LYS A 39 -12.91 -6.13 11.24
CA LYS A 39 -12.34 -7.46 11.02
C LYS A 39 -11.53 -7.96 12.21
N TYR A 40 -11.00 -7.04 13.01
CA TYR A 40 -10.17 -7.34 14.16
C TYR A 40 -10.97 -7.46 15.46
N GLU A 41 -12.30 -7.25 15.42
CA GLU A 41 -13.17 -7.34 16.60
C GLU A 41 -13.27 -8.77 17.14
N ASN A 42 -13.16 -9.76 16.26
CA ASN A 42 -13.22 -11.18 16.60
C ASN A 42 -11.91 -11.72 17.21
N TYR A 43 -10.84 -10.92 17.26
CA TYR A 43 -9.55 -11.35 17.81
C TYR A 43 -9.45 -11.01 19.30
N ALA A 44 -8.93 -11.94 20.08
CA ALA A 44 -8.65 -11.74 21.50
C ALA A 44 -7.46 -10.78 21.70
N GLU A 45 -7.44 -10.06 22.83
CA GLU A 45 -6.26 -9.31 23.25
C GLU A 45 -5.12 -10.26 23.68
N PRO A 46 -3.84 -9.91 23.42
CA PRO A 46 -3.32 -8.65 22.87
C PRO A 46 -3.25 -8.61 21.33
N LEU A 47 -3.64 -9.70 20.66
CA LEU A 47 -3.49 -9.85 19.21
C LEU A 47 -4.26 -8.77 18.44
N ARG A 48 -5.47 -8.42 18.89
CA ARG A 48 -6.24 -7.29 18.34
C ARG A 48 -5.44 -5.98 18.34
N THR A 49 -4.85 -5.61 19.47
CA THR A 49 -4.08 -4.36 19.59
C THR A 49 -2.86 -4.36 18.68
N GLN A 50 -2.18 -5.51 18.55
CA GLN A 50 -1.06 -5.66 17.62
C GLN A 50 -1.51 -5.51 16.16
N LEU A 51 -2.59 -6.19 15.77
CA LEU A 51 -3.17 -6.10 14.43
C LEU A 51 -3.63 -4.68 14.11
N MET A 52 -4.26 -3.97 15.04
CA MET A 52 -4.65 -2.56 14.87
C MET A 52 -3.43 -1.64 14.71
N ALA A 53 -2.37 -1.86 15.48
CA ALA A 53 -1.14 -1.08 15.37
C ALA A 53 -0.40 -1.33 14.03
N GLU A 54 -0.36 -2.59 13.58
CA GLU A 54 0.23 -2.97 12.31
C GLU A 54 -0.59 -2.47 11.11
N ALA A 55 -1.91 -2.59 11.19
CA ALA A 55 -2.85 -2.04 10.24
C ALA A 55 -2.66 -0.53 10.06
N GLY A 56 -2.49 0.23 11.16
CA GLY A 56 -2.21 1.66 11.09
C GLY A 56 -0.89 1.99 10.40
N LYS A 57 0.18 1.22 10.64
CA LYS A 57 1.48 1.38 9.97
C LYS A 57 1.37 1.07 8.47
N GLU A 58 0.77 -0.05 8.13
CA GLU A 58 0.54 -0.47 6.74
C GLU A 58 -0.33 0.54 5.99
N PHE A 59 -1.42 1.00 6.60
CA PHE A 59 -2.32 2.01 6.04
C PHE A 59 -1.58 3.32 5.72
N LYS A 60 -0.69 3.76 6.61
CA LYS A 60 0.12 4.96 6.41
C LYS A 60 1.07 4.81 5.21
N LYS A 61 1.71 3.64 5.07
CA LYS A 61 2.53 3.32 3.88
C LYS A 61 1.69 3.29 2.61
N LEU A 62 0.53 2.63 2.66
CA LEU A 62 -0.43 2.53 1.55
C LEU A 62 -0.89 3.89 1.07
N THR A 63 -1.20 4.79 2.00
CA THR A 63 -1.61 6.16 1.69
C THR A 63 -0.46 6.92 1.04
N ALA A 64 0.76 6.86 1.59
CA ALA A 64 1.92 7.51 0.99
C ALA A 64 2.22 6.98 -0.43
N ALA A 65 2.15 5.67 -0.62
CA ALA A 65 2.31 5.02 -1.91
C ALA A 65 1.22 5.45 -2.90
N TYR A 66 -0.04 5.45 -2.46
CA TYR A 66 -1.17 5.91 -3.25
C TYR A 66 -1.01 7.38 -3.65
N GLU A 67 -0.54 8.25 -2.76
CA GLU A 67 -0.31 9.67 -3.05
C GLU A 67 0.80 9.92 -4.08
N ILE A 68 1.80 9.05 -4.15
CA ILE A 68 2.84 9.10 -5.19
C ILE A 68 2.28 8.58 -6.51
N LEU A 69 1.54 7.47 -6.48
CA LEU A 69 1.10 6.77 -7.68
C LEU A 69 -0.17 7.35 -8.33
N ARG A 70 -1.03 8.03 -7.55
CA ARG A 70 -2.22 8.73 -8.05
C ARG A 70 -1.87 9.93 -8.93
N ASP A 71 -0.71 10.54 -8.66
CA ASP A 71 -0.27 11.75 -9.33
C ASP A 71 0.61 11.36 -10.51
N PRO A 72 0.21 11.65 -11.76
CA PRO A 72 0.94 11.19 -12.94
C PRO A 72 2.37 11.76 -12.97
N ALA A 73 2.58 12.97 -12.48
CA ALA A 73 3.91 13.58 -12.37
C ALA A 73 4.81 12.84 -11.36
N ARG A 74 4.29 12.55 -10.16
CA ARG A 74 5.02 11.84 -9.10
C ARG A 74 5.25 10.38 -9.48
N ARG A 75 4.26 9.72 -10.07
CA ARG A 75 4.35 8.38 -10.64
C ARG A 75 5.43 8.31 -11.70
N THR A 76 5.51 9.27 -12.61
CA THR A 76 6.53 9.28 -13.68
C THR A 76 7.94 9.43 -13.10
N ALA A 77 8.12 10.30 -12.10
CA ALA A 77 9.40 10.43 -11.40
C ALA A 77 9.78 9.11 -10.69
N HIS A 78 8.84 8.51 -9.97
CA HIS A 78 9.04 7.25 -9.28
C HIS A 78 9.34 6.09 -10.25
N ASP A 79 8.61 6.00 -11.37
CA ASP A 79 8.83 4.98 -12.39
C ASP A 79 10.21 5.11 -13.06
N ARG A 80 10.67 6.35 -13.28
CA ARG A 80 12.04 6.64 -13.74
C ARG A 80 13.10 6.21 -12.75
N GLU A 81 12.95 6.51 -11.46
CA GLU A 81 13.91 6.07 -10.42
C GLU A 81 13.94 4.55 -10.26
N LEU A 82 12.79 3.90 -10.44
CA LEU A 82 12.65 2.45 -10.28
C LEU A 82 13.13 1.69 -11.54
N SER A 83 13.25 2.38 -12.68
CA SER A 83 13.67 1.82 -13.99
C SER A 83 15.11 2.18 -14.36
N ALA A 84 15.79 3.00 -13.54
CA ALA A 84 17.21 3.34 -13.68
C ALA A 84 18.08 2.31 -12.96
#